data_AF-A0A3D4ZKU9-F1
#
_entry.id   AF-A0A3D4ZKU9-F1
#
_cell.length_a   1.000
_cell.length_b   1.000
_cell.length_c   1.000
_cell.angle_alpha   90.00
_cell.angle_beta   90.00
_cell.angle_gamma   90.00
#
_symmetry.space_group_name_H-M   'P 1'
#
loop_
_entity.id
_entity.type
_entity.pdbx_description
1 polymer ?
#
loop_
_entity_poly.entity_id
_entity_poly.type
_entity_poly.pdbx_seq_one_letter_code
_entity_poly.pdbx_strand_id
1 'polypeptide(L)'
;ELVTYFREQENTIILMFGDHHPALDDRFYETLLGKKMEAFSEEDFLKVLTVPYVLWANYDIDVKDPGRISTNYLAPFLLAAAGLEMSDFQSYVWSMHDKLPVVHGGGCIDAAGTIYNYDGTDYPQWTSEYRLLTYNYLFDYSHRKEAFFHIQE
;
A
#
# COMPACT_ATOMS: atom_id res chain seq x y z
N GLU A 1 -8.33 6.53 -23.43
CA GLU A 1 -7.34 5.99 -24.39
C GLU A 1 -6.73 4.68 -23.89
N LEU A 2 -6.07 4.63 -22.72
CA LEU A 2 -5.44 3.40 -22.19
C LEU A 2 -6.41 2.20 -22.03
N VAL A 3 -7.41 2.31 -21.15
CA VAL A 3 -8.37 1.22 -20.91
C VAL A 3 -9.24 0.93 -22.14
N THR A 4 -9.43 1.91 -23.02
CA THR A 4 -10.12 1.74 -24.30
C THR A 4 -9.32 0.84 -25.22
N TYR A 5 -8.01 1.06 -25.32
CA TYR A 5 -7.11 0.25 -26.12
C TYR A 5 -7.05 -1.19 -25.61
N PHE A 6 -6.80 -1.37 -24.30
CA PHE A 6 -6.64 -2.69 -23.68
C PHE A 6 -7.93 -3.51 -23.60
N ARG A 7 -9.10 -2.91 -23.82
CA ARG A 7 -10.38 -3.64 -23.81
C ARG A 7 -10.43 -4.77 -24.85
N GLU A 8 -9.80 -4.55 -26.00
CA GLU A 8 -9.80 -5.49 -27.13
C GLU A 8 -8.47 -6.25 -27.27
N GLN A 9 -7.57 -6.16 -26.28
CA GLN A 9 -6.30 -6.89 -26.28
C GLN A 9 -6.42 -8.20 -25.51
N GLU A 10 -5.31 -8.94 -25.39
CA GLU A 10 -5.19 -10.11 -24.52
C GLU A 10 -5.55 -9.80 -23.05
N ASN A 11 -5.79 -10.84 -22.26
CA ASN A 11 -6.15 -10.71 -20.85
C ASN A 11 -5.17 -9.77 -20.13
N THR A 12 -5.69 -8.63 -19.67
CA THR A 12 -4.90 -7.52 -19.13
C THR A 12 -5.53 -7.05 -17.83
N ILE A 13 -4.69 -6.88 -16.80
CA ILE A 13 -5.02 -6.16 -15.59
C ILE A 13 -4.15 -4.91 -15.53
N ILE A 14 -4.77 -3.76 -15.25
CA ILE A 14 -4.11 -2.47 -15.08
C ILE A 14 -4.37 -1.99 -13.65
N LEU A 15 -3.30 -1.79 -12.90
CA LEU A 15 -3.32 -1.11 -11.60
C LEU A 15 -2.79 0.32 -11.77
N MET A 16 -3.64 1.31 -11.55
CA MET A 16 -3.29 2.73 -11.57
C MET A 16 -3.38 3.29 -10.15
N PHE A 17 -2.42 4.10 -9.73
CA PHE A 17 -2.45 4.77 -8.43
C PHE A 17 -1.73 6.11 -8.50
N GLY A 18 -2.12 7.06 -7.65
CA GLY A 18 -1.34 8.29 -7.46
C GLY A 18 -0.07 8.00 -6.66
N ASP A 19 1.04 8.66 -6.99
CA ASP A 19 2.27 8.60 -6.20
C ASP A 19 2.18 9.50 -4.96
N HIS A 20 1.69 10.72 -5.14
CA HIS A 20 1.37 11.67 -4.08
C HIS A 20 0.40 12.75 -4.57
N HIS A 21 -0.16 13.54 -3.64
CA HIS A 21 -0.89 14.75 -4.01
C HIS A 21 0.05 15.80 -4.62
N PRO A 22 -0.43 16.66 -5.55
CA PRO A 22 0.36 17.79 -6.02
C PRO A 22 0.75 18.70 -4.84
N ALA A 23 1.94 19.29 -4.88
CA ALA A 23 2.39 20.24 -3.87
C ALA A 23 1.62 21.56 -3.99
N LEU A 24 0.44 21.62 -3.38
CA LEU A 24 -0.43 22.79 -3.34
C LEU A 24 -0.16 23.62 -2.07
N ASP A 25 -0.51 24.91 -2.14
CA ASP A 25 -0.41 25.85 -1.03
C ASP A 25 -1.32 25.44 0.13
N ASP A 26 -0.89 25.66 1.37
CA ASP A 26 -1.64 25.30 2.59
C ASP A 26 -3.09 25.79 2.55
N ARG A 27 -3.35 26.98 1.97
CA ARG A 27 -4.71 27.53 1.83
C ARG A 27 -5.64 26.60 1.05
N PHE A 28 -5.12 25.82 0.11
CA PHE A 28 -5.92 24.81 -0.60
C PHE A 28 -6.43 23.76 0.38
N TYR A 29 -5.55 23.19 1.20
CA TYR A 29 -5.91 22.15 2.16
C TYR A 29 -6.75 22.69 3.31
N GLU A 30 -6.48 23.91 3.78
CA GLU A 30 -7.31 24.58 4.77
C GLU A 30 -8.73 24.81 4.26
N THR A 31 -8.87 25.22 3.00
CA THR A 31 -10.18 25.41 2.36
C THR A 31 -10.89 24.07 2.18
N LEU A 32 -10.16 23.03 1.75
CA LEU A 32 -10.69 21.69 1.54
C LEU A 32 -11.22 21.07 2.85
N LEU A 33 -10.50 21.27 3.96
CA LEU A 33 -10.83 20.67 5.25
C LEU A 33 -11.57 21.61 6.21
N GLY A 34 -11.80 22.86 5.80
CA GLY A 34 -12.56 23.86 6.55
C GLY A 34 -11.90 24.30 7.87
N LYS A 35 -10.60 24.10 8.03
CA LYS A 35 -9.86 24.42 9.25
C LYS A 35 -8.42 24.82 8.94
N LYS A 36 -7.80 25.54 9.87
CA LYS A 36 -6.39 25.92 9.80
C LYS A 36 -5.47 24.71 9.91
N MET A 37 -4.35 24.72 9.20
CA MET A 37 -3.43 23.58 9.14
C MET A 37 -2.85 23.26 10.53
N GLU A 38 -2.66 24.27 11.37
CA GLU A 38 -2.22 24.11 12.77
C GLU A 38 -3.25 23.37 13.65
N ALA A 39 -4.50 23.28 13.19
CA ALA A 39 -5.59 22.57 13.86
C ALA A 39 -5.90 21.20 13.21
N PHE A 40 -5.06 20.73 12.29
CA PHE A 40 -5.22 19.40 11.69
C PHE A 40 -5.01 18.32 12.76
N SER A 41 -5.96 17.40 12.84
CA SER A 41 -5.76 16.13 13.52
C SER A 41 -4.92 15.20 12.65
N GLU A 42 -4.48 14.09 13.23
CA GLU A 42 -3.83 13.00 12.49
C GLU A 42 -4.68 12.47 11.34
N GLU A 43 -5.98 12.37 11.55
CA GLU A 43 -6.92 11.94 10.52
C GLU A 43 -6.96 12.92 9.35
N ASP A 44 -6.83 14.22 9.62
CA ASP A 44 -6.76 15.24 8.57
C ASP A 44 -5.46 15.12 7.76
N PHE A 45 -4.33 14.93 8.43
CA PHE A 45 -3.06 14.68 7.74
C PHE A 45 -3.14 13.42 6.88
N LEU A 46 -3.76 12.35 7.38
CA LEU A 46 -3.97 11.12 6.63
C LEU A 46 -4.85 11.33 5.39
N LYS A 47 -5.87 12.22 5.44
CA LYS A 47 -6.67 12.58 4.26
C LYS A 47 -5.80 13.26 3.19
N VAL A 48 -4.87 14.13 3.59
CA VAL A 48 -3.93 14.81 2.68
C VAL A 48 -2.88 13.85 2.10
N LEU A 49 -2.61 12.72 2.75
CA LEU A 49 -1.70 11.68 2.25
C LEU A 49 -2.40 10.61 1.38
N THR A 50 -3.74 10.58 1.33
CA THR A 50 -4.49 9.49 0.70
C THR A 50 -4.77 9.77 -0.77
N VAL A 51 -4.21 8.95 -1.65
CA VAL A 51 -4.42 8.98 -3.10
C VAL A 51 -5.34 7.83 -3.56
N PRO A 52 -6.07 7.99 -4.68
CA PRO A 52 -6.86 6.91 -5.24
C PRO A 52 -5.98 5.85 -5.93
N TYR A 53 -6.47 4.62 -5.96
CA TYR A 53 -6.00 3.58 -6.86
C TYR A 53 -7.20 2.93 -7.58
N VAL A 54 -6.93 2.33 -8.73
CA VAL A 54 -7.93 1.63 -9.57
C VAL A 54 -7.30 0.36 -10.08
N LEU A 55 -7.96 -0.77 -9.82
CA LEU A 55 -7.69 -2.04 -10.48
C LEU A 55 -8.74 -2.25 -11.57
N TRP A 56 -8.30 -2.37 -12.81
CA TRP A 56 -9.15 -2.58 -13.97
C TRP A 56 -8.70 -3.83 -14.72
N ALA A 57 -9.65 -4.63 -15.19
CA ALA A 57 -9.36 -5.78 -16.05
C ALA A 57 -10.30 -5.78 -17.28
N ASN A 58 -9.83 -6.34 -18.40
CA ASN A 58 -10.67 -6.58 -19.58
C ASN A 58 -11.38 -7.94 -19.57
N TYR A 59 -11.31 -8.66 -18.45
CA TYR A 59 -11.97 -9.94 -18.21
C TYR A 59 -12.44 -10.01 -16.74
N ASP A 60 -13.27 -10.99 -16.42
CA ASP A 60 -13.72 -11.21 -15.04
C ASP A 60 -12.56 -11.68 -14.17
N ILE A 61 -12.29 -10.94 -13.10
CA ILE A 61 -11.32 -11.28 -12.07
C ILE A 61 -12.03 -11.57 -10.75
N ASP A 62 -11.57 -12.59 -10.03
CA ASP A 62 -12.09 -12.93 -8.70
C ASP A 62 -11.19 -12.32 -7.62
N VAL A 63 -11.39 -11.03 -7.35
CA VAL A 63 -10.66 -10.32 -6.30
C VAL A 63 -11.60 -9.41 -5.52
N LYS A 64 -11.43 -9.36 -4.20
CA LYS A 64 -12.14 -8.43 -3.33
C LYS A 64 -11.39 -7.11 -3.27
N ASP A 65 -12.13 -6.01 -3.21
CA ASP A 65 -11.54 -4.69 -2.94
C ASP A 65 -11.00 -4.68 -1.49
N PRO A 66 -9.68 -4.52 -1.29
CA PRO A 66 -9.09 -4.46 0.05
C PRO A 66 -9.36 -3.12 0.75
N GLY A 67 -10.01 -2.16 0.07
CA GLY A 67 -10.33 -0.86 0.60
C GLY A 67 -9.08 0.01 0.80
N ARG A 68 -9.03 0.76 1.89
CA ARG A 68 -7.92 1.68 2.12
C ARG A 68 -6.64 0.92 2.52
N ILE A 69 -5.72 0.76 1.57
CA ILE A 69 -4.43 0.09 1.77
C ILE A 69 -3.23 0.99 1.45
N SER A 70 -2.08 0.72 2.06
CA SER A 70 -0.81 1.37 1.71
C SER A 70 -0.13 0.77 0.48
N THR A 71 0.73 1.55 -0.16
CA THR A 71 1.38 1.25 -1.45
C THR A 71 2.14 -0.07 -1.46
N ASN A 72 2.68 -0.53 -0.32
CA ASN A 72 3.39 -1.80 -0.22
C ASN A 72 2.50 -3.04 -0.50
N TYR A 73 1.18 -2.89 -0.41
CA TYR A 73 0.22 -3.97 -0.71
C TYR A 73 -0.23 -4.00 -2.17
N LEU A 74 0.07 -2.97 -2.97
CA LEU A 74 -0.42 -2.86 -4.36
C LEU A 74 0.16 -3.92 -5.30
N ALA A 75 1.44 -4.27 -5.15
CA ALA A 75 2.04 -5.32 -5.97
C ALA A 75 1.49 -6.72 -5.64
N PRO A 76 1.43 -7.15 -4.36
CA PRO A 76 0.74 -8.39 -4.01
C PRO A 76 -0.76 -8.40 -4.39
N PHE A 77 -1.46 -7.28 -4.26
CA PHE A 77 -2.85 -7.16 -4.70
C PHE A 77 -3.00 -7.43 -6.21
N LEU A 78 -2.11 -6.89 -7.04
CA LEU A 78 -2.10 -7.15 -8.48
C LEU A 78 -1.82 -8.63 -8.78
N LEU A 79 -0.87 -9.25 -8.09
CA LEU A 79 -0.56 -10.69 -8.25
C LEU A 79 -1.75 -11.57 -7.86
N ALA A 80 -2.42 -11.26 -6.75
CA ALA A 80 -3.63 -11.95 -6.31
C ALA A 80 -4.74 -11.83 -7.37
N ALA A 81 -4.98 -10.62 -7.87
CA ALA A 81 -5.98 -10.39 -8.91
C ALA A 81 -5.67 -11.11 -10.23
N ALA A 82 -4.39 -11.30 -10.55
CA ALA A 82 -3.93 -12.01 -11.74
C ALA A 82 -3.90 -13.55 -11.55
N GLY A 83 -4.18 -14.06 -10.35
CA GLY A 83 -4.02 -15.49 -10.05
C GLY A 83 -2.58 -15.99 -10.16
N LEU A 84 -1.61 -15.09 -9.98
CA LEU A 84 -0.18 -15.41 -10.09
C LEU A 84 0.39 -15.82 -8.74
N GLU A 85 1.40 -16.70 -8.79
CA GLU A 85 2.16 -17.10 -7.62
C GLU A 85 2.89 -15.89 -7.00
N MET A 86 2.97 -15.89 -5.68
CA MET A 86 3.70 -14.91 -4.88
C MET A 86 4.90 -15.57 -4.25
N SER A 87 6.01 -14.84 -4.09
CA SER A 87 7.08 -15.28 -3.18
C SER A 87 6.60 -15.32 -1.73
N ASP A 88 7.35 -15.98 -0.84
CA ASP A 88 7.04 -16.02 0.59
C ASP A 88 6.96 -14.60 1.19
N PHE A 89 7.84 -13.69 0.77
CA PHE A 89 7.80 -12.29 1.17
C PHE A 89 6.54 -11.58 0.68
N GLN A 90 6.16 -11.75 -0.59
CA GLN A 90 4.94 -11.14 -1.12
C GLN A 90 3.69 -11.68 -0.42
N SER A 91 3.65 -12.98 -0.15
CA SER A 91 2.58 -13.62 0.62
C SER A 91 2.52 -13.11 2.06
N TYR A 92 3.67 -12.94 2.71
CA TYR A 92 3.76 -12.33 4.03
C TYR A 92 3.21 -10.90 4.02
N VAL A 93 3.70 -10.05 3.11
CA VAL A 93 3.24 -8.67 2.97
C VAL A 93 1.74 -8.65 2.70
N TRP A 94 1.23 -9.49 1.79
CA TRP A 94 -0.20 -9.56 1.52
C TRP A 94 -0.98 -9.92 2.78
N SER A 95 -0.57 -10.94 3.55
CA SER A 95 -1.26 -11.34 4.78
C SER A 95 -1.31 -10.25 5.87
N MET A 96 -0.37 -9.29 5.85
CA MET A 96 -0.38 -8.21 6.82
C MET A 96 -1.56 -7.24 6.66
N HIS A 97 -2.09 -7.08 5.43
CA HIS A 97 -3.14 -6.11 5.15
C HIS A 97 -4.43 -6.34 5.96
N ASP A 98 -4.69 -7.59 6.37
CA ASP A 98 -5.85 -7.99 7.19
C ASP A 98 -5.78 -7.42 8.61
N LYS A 99 -4.59 -7.06 9.08
CA LYS A 99 -4.34 -6.56 10.45
C LYS A 99 -3.93 -5.10 10.44
N LEU A 100 -3.07 -4.72 9.50
CA LEU A 100 -2.50 -3.39 9.32
C LEU A 100 -2.69 -2.95 7.87
N PRO A 101 -3.92 -2.60 7.45
CA PRO A 101 -4.19 -2.22 6.07
C PRO A 101 -3.40 -0.98 5.63
N VAL A 102 -3.07 -0.06 6.55
CA VAL A 102 -2.32 1.16 6.23
C VAL A 102 -1.02 1.20 7.01
N VAL A 103 0.11 1.25 6.31
CA VAL A 103 1.44 1.51 6.88
C VAL A 103 2.09 2.65 6.11
N HIS A 104 2.56 3.67 6.81
CA HIS A 104 3.27 4.82 6.23
C HIS A 104 4.46 5.23 7.12
N GLY A 105 5.27 6.18 6.64
CA GLY A 105 6.51 6.58 7.32
C GLY A 105 6.33 7.15 8.73
N GLY A 106 5.13 7.65 9.06
CA GLY A 106 4.82 8.25 10.36
C GLY A 106 3.97 7.36 11.28
N GLY A 107 3.48 6.21 10.80
CA GLY A 107 2.44 5.49 11.53
C GLY A 107 1.74 4.40 10.74
N CYS A 108 0.75 3.78 11.37
CA CYS A 108 -0.08 2.76 10.76
C CYS A 108 -1.53 2.84 11.27
N ILE A 109 -2.44 2.24 10.52
CA ILE A 109 -3.85 2.10 10.90
C ILE A 109 -4.16 0.61 10.89
N ASP A 110 -4.69 0.10 12.00
CA ASP A 110 -5.13 -1.29 12.09
C ASP A 110 -6.51 -1.52 11.47
N ALA A 111 -6.90 -2.78 11.35
CA ALA A 111 -8.19 -3.18 10.80
C ALA A 111 -9.40 -2.68 11.63
N ALA A 112 -9.19 -2.28 12.89
CA ALA A 112 -10.22 -1.66 13.72
C ALA A 112 -10.32 -0.13 13.50
N GLY A 113 -9.42 0.45 12.68
CA GLY A 113 -9.34 1.87 12.43
C GLY A 113 -8.52 2.66 13.45
N THR A 114 -7.80 1.97 14.35
CA THR A 114 -6.96 2.62 15.35
C THR A 114 -5.71 3.17 14.67
N ILE A 115 -5.42 4.45 14.91
CA ILE A 115 -4.24 5.13 14.39
C ILE A 115 -3.11 4.99 15.42
N TYR A 116 -1.95 4.51 14.97
CA TYR A 116 -0.72 4.43 15.75
C TYR A 116 0.34 5.29 15.10
N ASN A 117 0.91 6.22 15.86
CA ASN A 117 2.03 7.02 15.41
C ASN A 117 3.34 6.37 15.79
N TYR A 118 4.31 6.50 14.91
CA TYR A 118 5.65 6.06 15.18
C TYR A 118 6.39 7.12 16.00
N ASP A 119 6.56 6.87 17.29
CA ASP A 119 7.34 7.72 18.22
C ASP A 119 8.79 7.25 18.42
N GLY A 120 9.18 6.16 17.74
CA GLY A 120 10.51 5.56 17.84
C GLY A 120 10.68 4.50 18.93
N THR A 121 9.65 4.24 19.76
CA THR A 121 9.78 3.36 20.93
C THR A 121 8.80 2.18 20.94
N ASP A 122 7.51 2.41 20.71
CA ASP A 122 6.48 1.37 20.66
C ASP A 122 5.73 1.40 19.34
N TYR A 123 5.71 0.27 18.64
CA TYR A 123 5.07 0.15 17.34
C TYR A 123 4.57 -1.29 17.14
N PRO A 124 3.42 -1.54 16.50
CA PRO A 124 2.84 -2.88 16.45
C PRO A 124 3.83 -3.93 15.94
N GLN A 125 4.00 -5.07 16.63
CA GLN A 125 5.03 -6.09 16.33
C GLN A 125 5.17 -6.44 14.83
N TRP A 126 4.04 -6.55 14.12
CA TRP A 126 3.97 -6.83 12.69
C TRP A 126 4.80 -5.85 11.84
N THR A 127 4.87 -4.59 12.26
CA THR A 127 5.71 -3.59 11.60
C THR A 127 7.20 -3.82 11.85
N SER A 128 7.59 -4.40 13.00
CA SER A 128 8.98 -4.75 13.31
C SER A 128 9.46 -5.91 12.45
N GLU A 129 8.65 -6.95 12.31
CA GLU A 129 8.95 -8.09 11.42
C GLU A 129 9.05 -7.64 9.95
N TYR A 130 8.08 -6.86 9.47
CA TYR A 130 8.14 -6.28 8.14
C TYR A 130 9.41 -5.46 7.92
N ARG A 131 9.80 -4.60 8.87
CA ARG A 131 11.05 -3.83 8.80
C ARG A 131 12.29 -4.72 8.73
N LEU A 132 12.35 -5.80 9.52
CA LEU A 132 13.47 -6.75 9.49
C LEU A 132 13.58 -7.46 8.14
N LEU A 133 12.45 -7.91 7.59
CA LEU A 133 12.42 -8.58 6.29
C LEU A 133 12.75 -7.60 5.16
N THR A 134 12.21 -6.38 5.18
CA THR A 134 12.57 -5.32 4.24
C THR A 134 14.06 -4.98 4.34
N TYR A 135 14.63 -4.93 5.54
CA TYR A 135 16.06 -4.70 5.72
C TYR A 135 16.90 -5.84 5.12
N ASN A 136 16.53 -7.10 5.39
CA ASN A 136 17.22 -8.24 4.82
C ASN A 136 17.12 -8.27 3.28
N TYR A 137 15.99 -7.84 2.72
CA TYR A 137 15.78 -7.77 1.29
C TYR A 137 16.62 -6.68 0.60
N LEU A 138 16.60 -5.47 1.17
CA LEU A 138 17.14 -4.27 0.53
C LEU A 138 18.62 -4.01 0.84
N PHE A 139 19.11 -4.41 2.02
CA PHE A 139 20.42 -3.95 2.51
C PHE A 139 21.36 -5.07 2.95
N ASP A 140 20.86 -6.18 3.45
CA ASP A 140 21.70 -7.27 3.98
C ASP A 140 22.13 -8.28 2.89
N TYR A 141 22.76 -7.79 1.83
CA TYR A 141 23.10 -8.60 0.65
C TYR A 141 23.91 -9.86 0.99
N SER A 142 24.77 -9.83 2.02
CA SER A 142 25.59 -10.98 2.41
C SER A 142 24.82 -12.07 3.17
N HIS A 143 23.66 -11.76 3.75
CA HIS A 143 22.83 -12.73 4.48
C HIS A 143 21.39 -12.79 3.95
N ARG A 144 21.14 -12.22 2.77
CA ARG A 144 19.81 -12.18 2.17
C ARG A 144 19.28 -13.58 1.93
N LYS A 145 18.05 -13.82 2.36
CA LYS A 145 17.34 -15.09 2.16
C LYS A 145 16.68 -15.12 0.78
N GLU A 146 17.47 -15.31 -0.28
CA GLU A 146 16.98 -15.23 -1.67
C GLU A 146 15.70 -16.05 -1.93
N ALA A 147 15.67 -17.30 -1.42
CA ALA A 147 14.52 -18.20 -1.51
C ALA A 147 13.21 -17.62 -0.92
N PHE A 148 13.29 -16.68 0.01
CA PHE A 148 12.14 -16.05 0.63
C PHE A 148 11.61 -14.87 -0.20
N PHE A 149 12.46 -14.21 -0.99
CA PHE A 149 12.09 -13.02 -1.76
C PHE A 149 11.70 -13.33 -3.21
N HIS A 150 12.09 -14.49 -3.73
CA HIS A 150 11.92 -14.89 -5.11
C HIS A 150 11.17 -16.22 -5.24
N ILE A 151 10.35 -16.36 -6.30
CA ILE A 151 9.77 -17.64 -6.69
C ILE A 151 10.91 -18.54 -7.16
N GLN A 152 10.89 -19.80 -6.75
CA GLN A 152 11.87 -20.79 -7.17
C GLN A 152 11.39 -21.45 -8.47
N GLU A 153 12.28 -21.53 -9.46
CA GLU A 153 12.05 -22.28 -10.72
C GLU A 153 12.20 -23.80 -10.54
#